data_AF-A0A3B8J052-F1
#
_entry.id   AF-A0A3B8J052-F1
#
_cell.length_a   1.000
_cell.length_b   1.000
_cell.length_c   1.000
_cell.angle_alpha   90.00
_cell.angle_beta   90.00
_cell.angle_gamma   90.00
#
_symmetry.space_group_name_H-M   'P 1'
#
loop_
_entity.id
_entity.type
_entity.pdbx_description
1 polymer ?
#
loop_
_entity_poly.entity_id
_entity_poly.type
_entity_poly.pdbx_seq_one_letter_code
_entity_poly.pdbx_strand_id
1 'polypeptide(L)'
;PTPGTWYIGVRAYSTFSGVNLEACSNGVPARTARDGEGSSIIEDFGATFSSDNFSVYPNPVQDVLNLELNVAPAKGSFVTIYSLSGTEAMRVAADNVRDGIDVSTLREGMYLISVEDEKHNRVTQQFIKQ
;
A
#
# COMPACT_ATOMS: atom_id res chain seq x y z
N PRO A 1 -8.50 20.93 -22.72
CA PRO A 1 -8.65 19.48 -22.45
C PRO A 1 -10.13 19.07 -22.44
N THR A 2 -10.45 17.92 -23.02
CA THR A 2 -11.80 17.35 -22.96
C THR A 2 -12.15 17.02 -21.50
N PRO A 3 -13.36 17.32 -21.01
CA PRO A 3 -13.80 16.89 -19.69
C PRO A 3 -13.72 15.36 -19.54
N GLY A 4 -13.26 14.87 -18.39
CA GLY A 4 -13.14 13.44 -18.12
C GLY A 4 -12.54 13.13 -16.75
N THR A 5 -12.62 11.87 -16.32
CA THR A 5 -12.01 11.37 -15.08
C THR A 5 -10.55 10.99 -15.31
N TRP A 6 -9.66 11.45 -14.43
CA TRP A 6 -8.22 11.17 -14.51
C TRP A 6 -7.78 10.35 -13.30
N TYR A 7 -7.07 9.26 -13.54
CA TYR A 7 -6.42 8.46 -12.50
C TYR A 7 -4.94 8.82 -12.45
N ILE A 8 -4.46 9.34 -11.31
CA ILE A 8 -3.07 9.78 -11.12
C ILE A 8 -2.40 8.86 -10.11
N GLY A 9 -1.34 8.18 -10.53
CA GLY A 9 -0.50 7.37 -9.65
C GLY A 9 0.72 8.15 -9.18
N VAL A 10 0.93 8.21 -7.86
CA VAL A 10 2.13 8.81 -7.25
C VAL A 10 2.98 7.69 -6.67
N ARG A 11 4.25 7.59 -7.09
CA ARG A 11 5.21 6.62 -6.56
C ARG A 11 6.39 7.37 -5.96
N ALA A 12 6.59 7.20 -4.65
CA ALA A 12 7.76 7.72 -3.94
C ALA A 12 8.83 6.62 -3.77
N TYR A 13 10.10 7.00 -3.84
CA TYR A 13 11.26 6.08 -3.71
C TYR A 13 11.92 6.10 -2.32
N SER A 14 11.46 6.96 -1.42
CA SER A 14 11.89 7.03 -0.02
C SER A 14 10.71 7.45 0.85
N THR A 15 10.84 7.28 2.17
CA THR A 15 9.84 7.74 3.14
C THR A 15 9.83 9.27 3.16
N PHE A 16 8.71 9.88 2.81
CA PHE A 16 8.49 11.31 2.96
C PHE A 16 7.30 11.53 3.89
N SER A 17 7.47 12.37 4.91
CA SER A 17 6.36 12.90 5.70
C SER A 17 5.91 14.23 5.10
N GLY A 18 4.60 14.44 4.94
CA GLY A 18 4.04 15.73 4.50
C GLY A 18 3.97 15.96 2.99
N VAL A 19 3.77 14.91 2.17
CA VAL A 19 3.47 15.09 0.73
C VAL A 19 2.09 15.71 0.58
N ASN A 20 1.99 16.80 -0.19
CA ASN A 20 0.73 17.44 -0.54
C ASN A 20 0.51 17.37 -2.05
N LEU A 21 -0.71 17.01 -2.47
CA LEU A 21 -1.12 16.97 -3.87
C LEU A 21 -2.06 18.13 -4.14
N GLU A 22 -1.63 19.04 -5.00
CA GLU A 22 -2.40 20.23 -5.38
C GLU A 22 -2.70 20.17 -6.89
N ALA A 23 -3.98 20.13 -7.24
CA ALA A 23 -4.41 20.29 -8.63
C ALA A 23 -4.45 21.79 -8.98
N CYS A 24 -3.88 22.20 -10.11
CA CYS A 24 -3.89 23.59 -10.56
C CYS A 24 -4.53 23.71 -11.95
N SER A 25 -5.34 24.76 -12.15
CA SER A 25 -5.85 25.16 -13.47
C SER A 25 -5.33 26.56 -13.78
N ASN A 26 -4.56 26.71 -14.86
CA ASN A 26 -3.94 27.98 -15.27
C ASN A 26 -3.14 28.68 -14.15
N GLY A 27 -2.44 27.90 -13.32
CA GLY A 27 -1.65 28.42 -12.19
C GLY A 27 -2.46 28.81 -10.96
N VAL A 28 -3.79 28.63 -10.99
CA VAL A 28 -4.66 28.79 -9.82
C VAL A 28 -4.87 27.42 -9.18
N PRO A 29 -4.48 27.23 -7.91
CA PRO A 29 -4.84 26.05 -7.17
C PRO A 29 -6.34 25.82 -7.16
N ALA A 30 -6.75 24.61 -7.53
CA ALA A 30 -8.09 24.11 -7.30
C ALA A 30 -8.24 23.81 -5.81
N ARG A 31 -8.25 24.86 -4.97
CA ARG A 31 -8.58 24.79 -3.54
C ARG A 31 -10.08 24.92 -3.28
N THR A 32 -10.83 25.32 -4.31
CA THR A 32 -12.27 25.51 -4.27
C THR A 32 -12.86 25.09 -5.61
N ALA A 33 -12.72 23.81 -5.96
CA ALA A 33 -13.62 23.28 -6.96
C ALA A 33 -15.00 23.22 -6.30
N ARG A 34 -15.96 23.97 -6.86
CA ARG A 34 -17.37 23.91 -6.46
C ARG A 34 -18.15 23.31 -7.63
N ASP A 35 -19.16 22.50 -7.34
CA ASP A 35 -20.11 22.10 -8.37
C ASP A 35 -20.93 23.31 -8.85
N GLY A 36 -21.79 23.09 -9.85
CA GLY A 36 -22.71 24.12 -10.35
C GLY A 36 -23.70 24.65 -9.29
N GLU A 37 -23.75 24.05 -8.11
CA GLU A 37 -24.59 24.44 -6.99
C GLU A 37 -23.79 25.11 -5.84
N GLY A 38 -22.48 25.30 -6.02
CA GLY A 38 -21.62 25.98 -5.05
C GLY A 38 -21.10 25.09 -3.92
N SER A 39 -21.33 23.78 -3.97
CA SER A 39 -20.82 22.80 -3.00
C SER A 39 -19.36 22.45 -3.30
N SER A 40 -18.50 22.42 -2.27
CA SER A 40 -17.10 22.02 -2.43
C SER A 40 -17.01 20.55 -2.88
N ILE A 41 -16.44 20.29 -4.06
CA ILE A 41 -16.25 18.93 -4.61
C ILE A 41 -14.88 18.33 -4.24
N ILE A 42 -14.12 19.02 -3.40
CA ILE A 42 -12.83 18.52 -2.88
C ILE A 42 -13.14 17.87 -1.54
N GLU A 43 -13.23 16.55 -1.53
CA GLU A 43 -13.05 15.81 -0.29
C GLU A 43 -11.60 16.03 0.14
N ASP A 44 -11.41 16.37 1.42
CA ASP A 44 -10.10 16.59 2.01
C ASP A 44 -9.18 15.41 1.68
N PHE A 45 -8.18 15.66 0.81
CA PHE A 45 -7.15 14.68 0.46
C PHE A 45 -6.08 14.60 1.55
N GLY A 46 -6.46 14.83 2.82
CA GLY A 46 -5.65 14.70 4.03
C GLY A 46 -5.32 13.24 4.39
N ALA A 47 -5.28 12.35 3.40
CA ALA A 47 -4.76 11.00 3.60
C ALA A 47 -3.26 11.11 3.92
N THR A 48 -2.94 11.12 5.21
CA THR A 48 -1.57 10.94 5.67
C THR A 48 -1.16 9.54 5.25
N PHE A 49 -0.29 9.44 4.24
CA PHE A 49 0.35 8.18 3.86
C PHE A 49 1.39 7.81 4.92
N SER A 50 0.93 7.38 6.10
CA SER A 50 1.80 6.82 7.12
C SER A 50 2.07 5.36 6.80
N SER A 51 3.31 5.05 6.46
CA SER A 51 3.87 3.70 6.38
C SER A 51 4.05 3.05 7.76
N ASP A 52 3.71 3.74 8.86
CA ASP A 52 3.96 3.26 10.23
C ASP A 52 3.04 2.10 10.65
N ASN A 53 2.16 1.64 9.75
CA ASN A 53 1.13 0.65 10.03
C ASN A 53 1.42 -0.75 9.46
N PHE A 54 2.56 -0.92 8.76
CA PHE A 54 2.93 -2.17 8.11
C PHE A 54 4.45 -2.40 8.18
N SER A 55 4.88 -3.32 9.04
CA SER A 55 6.29 -3.69 9.18
C SER A 55 6.48 -5.20 8.99
N VAL A 56 7.63 -5.61 8.45
CA VAL A 56 7.97 -7.01 8.24
C VAL A 56 9.38 -7.30 8.74
N TYR A 57 9.54 -8.39 9.48
CA TYR A 57 10.81 -8.73 10.12
C TYR A 57 10.97 -10.23 10.38
N PRO A 58 12.20 -10.76 10.47
CA PRO A 58 13.44 -10.05 10.16
C PRO A 58 13.55 -9.75 8.65
N ASN A 59 14.32 -8.74 8.30
CA ASN A 59 14.71 -8.50 6.91
C ASN A 59 16.21 -8.17 6.92
N PRO A 60 17.10 -9.05 6.41
CA PRO A 60 16.80 -10.30 5.68
C PRO A 60 16.18 -11.43 6.52
N VAL A 61 15.40 -12.31 5.88
CA VAL A 61 14.73 -13.47 6.50
C VAL A 61 15.31 -14.80 6.01
N GLN A 62 15.40 -15.78 6.90
CA GLN A 62 15.74 -17.17 6.55
C GLN A 62 14.48 -18.01 6.41
N ASP A 63 13.78 -18.32 7.51
CA ASP A 63 12.68 -19.30 7.46
C ASP A 63 11.32 -18.67 7.78
N VAL A 64 11.22 -17.83 8.80
CA VAL A 64 9.93 -17.29 9.27
C VAL A 64 9.93 -15.77 9.19
N LEU A 65 8.99 -15.22 8.43
CA LEU A 65 8.75 -13.78 8.28
C LEU A 65 7.54 -13.37 9.12
N ASN A 66 7.73 -12.45 10.05
CA ASN A 66 6.68 -11.86 10.86
C ASN A 66 6.18 -10.56 10.23
N LEU A 67 4.90 -10.28 10.46
CA LEU A 67 4.23 -9.07 10.01
C LEU A 67 3.62 -8.36 11.22
N GLU A 68 3.93 -7.08 11.39
CA GLU A 68 3.20 -6.20 12.29
C GLU A 68 2.22 -5.36 11.51
N LEU A 69 0.94 -5.53 11.87
CA LEU A 69 -0.20 -4.84 11.30
C LEU A 69 -0.85 -4.01 12.42
N ASN A 70 -0.89 -2.68 12.26
CA ASN A 70 -1.66 -1.82 13.19
C ASN A 70 -3.16 -1.80 12.87
N VAL A 71 -3.56 -2.38 11.73
CA VAL A 71 -4.95 -2.56 11.31
C VAL A 71 -5.23 -4.02 11.06
N ALA A 72 -6.38 -4.51 11.52
CA ALA A 72 -6.77 -5.90 11.28
C ALA A 72 -6.93 -6.13 9.77
N PRO A 73 -6.37 -7.22 9.20
CA PRO A 73 -6.61 -7.57 7.81
C PRO A 73 -8.10 -7.89 7.62
N ALA A 74 -8.58 -7.72 6.39
CA ALA A 74 -9.95 -8.11 6.07
C ALA A 74 -10.22 -9.57 6.40
N LYS A 75 -11.38 -9.87 7.00
CA LYS A 75 -11.77 -11.27 7.26
C LYS A 75 -11.82 -12.06 5.96
N GLY A 76 -11.17 -13.23 5.94
CA GLY A 76 -11.08 -14.07 4.75
C GLY A 76 -10.16 -13.50 3.66
N SER A 77 -9.36 -12.47 3.95
CA SER A 77 -8.35 -11.97 3.03
C SER A 77 -7.09 -12.83 3.06
N PHE A 78 -6.18 -12.51 2.13
CA PHE A 78 -4.94 -13.23 1.96
C PHE A 78 -3.78 -12.26 1.99
N VAL A 79 -2.69 -12.70 2.60
CA VAL A 79 -1.37 -12.12 2.42
C VAL A 79 -0.70 -12.83 1.26
N THR A 80 -0.28 -12.04 0.27
CA THR A 80 0.34 -12.59 -0.94
C THR A 80 1.76 -12.08 -1.08
N ILE A 81 2.68 -13.01 -1.34
CA ILE A 81 4.09 -12.75 -1.62
C ILE A 81 4.31 -12.89 -3.13
N TYR A 82 4.92 -11.86 -3.73
CA TYR A 82 5.24 -11.78 -5.14
C TYR A 82 6.76 -11.71 -5.32
N SER A 83 7.26 -12.29 -6.40
CA SER A 83 8.59 -11.97 -6.91
C SER A 83 8.63 -10.53 -7.45
N LEU A 84 9.83 -9.98 -7.68
CA LEU A 84 9.97 -8.67 -8.34
C LEU A 84 9.44 -8.64 -9.79
N SER A 85 9.29 -9.80 -10.43
CA SER A 85 8.64 -9.91 -11.74
C SER A 85 7.10 -9.85 -11.66
N GLY A 86 6.53 -9.76 -10.46
CA GLY A 86 5.09 -9.74 -10.21
C GLY A 86 4.44 -11.12 -10.17
N THR A 87 5.21 -12.20 -10.18
CA THR A 87 4.68 -13.57 -10.10
C THR A 87 4.31 -13.88 -8.66
N GLU A 88 3.11 -14.42 -8.42
CA GLU A 88 2.71 -14.93 -7.10
C GLU A 88 3.59 -16.12 -6.72
N ALA A 89 4.35 -15.97 -5.64
CA ALA A 89 5.25 -17.00 -5.12
C ALA A 89 4.61 -17.79 -3.98
N MET A 90 3.80 -17.12 -3.16
CA MET A 90 3.12 -17.73 -2.02
C MET A 90 1.88 -16.90 -1.64
N ARG A 91 0.86 -17.58 -1.10
CA ARG A 91 -0.36 -16.96 -0.60
C ARG A 91 -0.78 -17.65 0.69
N VAL A 92 -1.06 -16.84 1.72
CA VAL A 92 -1.41 -17.31 3.07
C VAL A 92 -2.69 -16.60 3.51
N ALA A 93 -3.61 -17.35 4.12
CA ALA A 93 -4.81 -16.73 4.72
C ALA A 93 -4.39 -15.76 5.83
N ALA A 94 -4.95 -14.55 5.83
CA ALA A 94 -4.53 -13.51 6.76
C ALA A 94 -4.71 -13.89 8.24
N ASP A 95 -5.67 -14.78 8.53
CA ASP A 95 -5.92 -15.33 9.87
C ASP A 95 -4.72 -16.13 10.43
N ASN A 96 -3.91 -16.73 9.55
CA ASN A 96 -2.76 -17.56 9.93
C ASN A 96 -1.44 -16.78 10.03
N VAL A 97 -1.46 -15.46 9.83
CA VAL A 97 -0.25 -14.63 9.77
C VAL A 97 0.33 -14.31 11.15
N ARG A 98 -0.49 -14.42 12.20
CA ARG A 98 -0.08 -14.10 13.58
C ARG A 98 1.06 -14.96 14.11
N ASP A 99 1.21 -16.17 13.60
CA ASP A 99 2.25 -17.11 14.01
C ASP A 99 3.53 -16.99 13.17
N GLY A 100 3.58 -16.00 12.28
CA GLY A 100 4.63 -15.85 11.28
C GLY A 100 4.32 -16.64 10.01
N ILE A 101 4.93 -16.21 8.90
CA ILE A 101 4.80 -16.84 7.60
C ILE A 101 6.06 -17.64 7.33
N ASP A 102 5.92 -18.95 7.16
CA ASP A 102 7.00 -19.81 6.69
C ASP A 102 7.33 -19.51 5.23
N VAL A 103 8.50 -18.93 5.01
CA VAL A 103 9.08 -18.58 3.72
C VAL A 103 10.27 -19.46 3.36
N SER A 104 10.55 -20.53 4.12
CA SER A 104 11.70 -21.43 3.91
C SER A 104 11.72 -22.06 2.52
N THR A 105 10.54 -22.26 1.91
CA THR A 105 10.40 -22.82 0.56
C THR A 105 10.73 -21.83 -0.56
N LEU A 106 10.82 -20.53 -0.26
CA LEU A 106 11.17 -19.50 -1.22
C LEU A 106 12.68 -19.54 -1.50
N ARG A 107 13.06 -19.37 -2.76
CA ARG A 107 14.47 -19.22 -3.14
C ARG A 107 15.01 -17.88 -2.63
N GLU A 108 16.30 -17.82 -2.39
CA GLU A 108 17.00 -16.58 -2.08
C GLU A 108 16.70 -15.50 -3.13
N GLY A 109 16.43 -14.27 -2.67
CA GLY A 109 16.07 -13.18 -3.55
C GLY A 109 15.20 -12.10 -2.90
N MET A 110 14.82 -11.11 -3.70
CA MET A 110 13.93 -10.03 -3.28
C MET A 110 12.47 -10.36 -3.59
N TYR A 111 11.60 -10.05 -2.63
CA TYR A 111 10.17 -10.28 -2.72
C TYR A 111 9.38 -9.08 -2.24
N LEU A 112 8.13 -8.98 -2.70
CA LEU A 112 7.13 -8.04 -2.22
C LEU A 112 6.05 -8.81 -1.48
N ILE A 113 5.74 -8.42 -0.26
CA ILE A 113 4.62 -8.95 0.51
C ILE A 113 3.51 -7.91 0.55
N SER A 114 2.28 -8.36 0.33
CA SER A 114 1.13 -7.47 0.23
C SER A 114 -0.06 -7.98 1.03
N VAL A 115 -0.74 -7.03 1.67
CA VAL A 115 -1.90 -7.25 2.54
C VAL A 115 -2.99 -6.25 2.16
N GLU A 116 -4.24 -6.68 2.26
CA GLU A 116 -5.42 -5.88 2.00
C GLU A 116 -6.29 -5.77 3.25
N ASP A 117 -6.72 -4.54 3.58
CA ASP A 117 -7.62 -4.25 4.70
C ASP A 117 -9.10 -4.36 4.32
N GLU A 118 -10.02 -4.20 5.28
CA GLU A 118 -11.48 -4.26 5.05
C GLU A 118 -12.00 -3.20 4.06
N LYS A 119 -11.26 -2.11 3.88
CA LYS A 119 -11.59 -1.03 2.94
C LYS A 119 -10.96 -1.23 1.57
N HIS A 120 -10.38 -2.41 1.30
CA HIS A 120 -9.67 -2.75 0.07
C HIS A 120 -8.41 -1.89 -0.16
N ASN A 121 -7.87 -1.27 0.90
CA ASN A 121 -6.57 -0.62 0.82
C ASN A 121 -5.48 -1.69 0.85
N ARG A 122 -4.62 -1.63 -0.16
CA ARG A 122 -3.52 -2.57 -0.32
C ARG A 122 -2.21 -1.93 0.12
N VAL A 123 -1.57 -2.53 1.13
CA VAL A 123 -0.21 -2.19 1.54
C VAL A 123 0.77 -3.22 1.00
N THR A 124 1.99 -2.79 0.66
CA THR A 124 3.04 -3.65 0.12
C THR A 124 4.39 -3.26 0.72
N GLN A 125 5.20 -4.24 1.10
CA GLN A 125 6.55 -4.05 1.62
C GLN A 125 7.53 -4.98 0.92
N GLN A 126 8.77 -4.54 0.75
CA GLN A 126 9.84 -5.36 0.23
C GLN A 126 10.59 -6.06 1.37
N PHE A 127 10.98 -7.32 1.15
CA PHE A 127 11.92 -8.04 2.00
C PHE A 127 12.91 -8.88 1.17
N ILE A 128 14.00 -9.30 1.82
CA ILE A 128 15.06 -10.12 1.23
C ILE A 128 15.05 -11.51 1.89
N LYS A 129 14.92 -12.56 1.09
CA LYS A 129 15.07 -13.97 1.50
C LYS A 129 16.53 -14.40 1.32
N GLN A 130 17.08 -15.03 2.35
CA GLN A 130 18.41 -15.66 2.39
C GLN A 130 18.31 -17.12 2.79
#